data_AF-A0A1F7BUV1-F1
#
_entry.id   AF-A0A1F7BUV1-F1
#
_cell.length_a   1.000
_cell.length_b   1.000
_cell.length_c   1.000
_cell.angle_alpha   90.00
_cell.angle_beta   90.00
_cell.angle_gamma   90.00
#
_symmetry.space_group_name_H-M   'P 1'
#
loop_
_entity.id
_entity.type
_entity.pdbx_description
1 polymer ?
#
loop_
_entity_poly.entity_id
_entity_poly.type
_entity_poly.pdbx_seq_one_letter_code
_entity_poly.pdbx_strand_id
1 'polypeptide(L)'
;MIASEHFPETESSENGTQTADSSMNDRKRVVWDHCRRFASVIRQTGLQGENHISDTEKWIRDARMTGGDDQSSIVHREEFFVSGFGQEIIKEGIPIHDEFFQLLQKAEPYISTESKKKWLDRYYDSSVEFQAKKYWIRKQFPSYVDRWIKAEKERDELEKSVDIEALISYDQTCSAIKDKEEFKKLHFNERIGLLAKVKALRQADKKMVLDLYSAAEKRLAWAEDRGFIARGKTGVWLERIFKSKRSNKAIEEFVKGEGGKTLGGYIGRWSEIRKRYDGVASKLKNFSETEMPRGLYLLQPQQFLSLHYDQRVSYVEEMESRLNNDILLEPDSFIRIRHAMDMKDWDDAVEFINQAKTESLSGPNRVRLASMELYIQQLRPRMKVETKLQIDEVTTAKNTIDSIVPELDSSVQPMVMALLKGPNANRSMHQLRWVWYNNLWCRARGYLDDDRLRKGAGDDCKELTKYRAKHGEDIGRDDVLDYETADQQYFRKKEFSNHSATNMHINLKSGGVMAEFTKWVGREQESKVLYWGNCCPHEDGHPKPESWMSYHLPKLTRLRAATKVLKNAGMLYNGPGMPLSSLN
;
A
#
# COMPACT_ATOMS: atom_id res chain seq x y z
N MET A 1 6.62 62.89 -48.23
CA MET A 1 7.81 62.56 -47.39
C MET A 1 7.95 61.05 -47.47
N ILE A 2 8.63 60.49 -48.48
CA ILE A 2 10.10 60.30 -48.62
C ILE A 2 10.63 59.54 -47.39
N ALA A 3 11.24 58.36 -47.42
CA ALA A 3 11.73 57.41 -48.45
C ALA A 3 11.80 56.01 -47.73
N SER A 4 11.54 54.82 -48.31
CA SER A 4 12.22 54.08 -49.39
C SER A 4 13.73 53.91 -49.20
N GLU A 5 14.22 52.67 -49.41
CA GLU A 5 15.62 52.17 -49.44
C GLU A 5 16.08 51.47 -48.14
N HIS A 6 16.74 50.31 -48.13
CA HIS A 6 17.29 49.41 -49.14
C HIS A 6 17.48 48.04 -48.43
N PHE A 7 17.04 46.93 -49.03
CA PHE A 7 17.48 45.59 -48.64
C PHE A 7 18.76 45.26 -49.43
N PRO A 8 19.85 44.82 -48.81
CA PRO A 8 20.91 44.13 -49.53
C PRO A 8 20.69 42.61 -49.46
N GLU A 9 20.43 42.00 -50.62
CA GLU A 9 21.02 40.69 -50.98
C GLU A 9 22.51 40.95 -51.25
N THR A 10 23.52 40.13 -50.97
CA THR A 10 23.71 38.69 -50.78
C THR A 10 25.02 38.51 -49.99
N GLU A 11 25.19 37.45 -49.20
CA GLU A 11 26.37 36.57 -49.35
C GLU A 11 26.21 35.29 -48.53
N SER A 12 26.37 34.17 -49.23
CA SER A 12 26.49 32.83 -48.70
C SER A 12 27.94 32.55 -48.30
N SER A 13 28.21 32.54 -47.00
CA SER A 13 29.33 31.86 -46.32
C SER A 13 28.99 31.94 -44.82
N GLU A 14 29.25 31.04 -43.90
CA GLU A 14 30.14 29.90 -43.78
C GLU A 14 29.65 29.13 -42.53
N ASN A 15 29.77 27.80 -42.56
CA ASN A 15 29.86 26.88 -41.42
C ASN A 15 29.59 27.43 -40.00
N GLY A 16 28.36 27.27 -39.50
CA GLY A 16 28.05 27.42 -38.07
C GLY A 16 27.93 26.06 -37.40
N THR A 17 29.02 25.58 -36.81
CA THR A 17 29.04 24.42 -35.91
C THR A 17 28.07 24.70 -34.74
N GLN A 18 26.92 24.03 -34.68
CA GLN A 18 26.13 24.01 -33.44
C GLN A 18 27.00 23.35 -32.36
N THR A 19 27.57 24.16 -31.48
CA THR A 19 28.34 23.68 -30.34
C THR A 19 27.43 22.89 -29.41
N ALA A 20 27.96 21.84 -28.76
CA ALA A 20 27.21 21.03 -27.79
C ALA A 20 26.53 21.90 -26.70
N ASP A 21 27.14 23.03 -26.37
CA ASP A 21 26.63 24.04 -25.43
C ASP A 21 25.32 24.70 -25.89
N SER A 22 25.11 24.88 -27.20
CA SER A 22 23.85 25.39 -27.76
C SER A 22 22.72 24.39 -27.53
N SER A 23 22.96 23.11 -27.76
CA SER A 23 21.99 22.03 -27.57
C SER A 23 21.62 21.84 -26.09
N MET A 24 22.61 21.95 -25.19
CA MET A 24 22.37 21.83 -23.75
C MET A 24 21.58 23.02 -23.17
N ASN A 25 21.80 24.24 -23.67
CA ASN A 25 21.00 25.40 -23.27
C ASN A 25 19.55 25.32 -23.75
N ASP A 26 19.31 24.75 -24.94
CA ASP A 26 17.94 24.50 -25.43
C ASP A 26 17.20 23.48 -24.56
N ARG A 27 17.87 22.38 -24.20
CA ARG A 27 17.33 21.40 -23.24
C ARG A 27 17.02 22.03 -21.89
N LYS A 28 17.88 22.93 -21.39
CA LYS A 28 17.69 23.63 -20.11
C LYS A 28 16.42 24.48 -20.16
N ARG A 29 16.16 25.13 -21.30
CA ARG A 29 14.94 25.88 -21.57
C ARG A 29 13.70 24.99 -21.60
N VAL A 30 13.76 23.82 -22.23
CA VAL A 30 12.65 22.85 -22.25
C VAL A 30 12.30 22.39 -20.83
N VAL A 31 13.30 22.02 -20.04
CA VAL A 31 13.13 21.67 -18.61
C VAL A 31 12.51 22.82 -17.84
N TRP A 32 12.97 24.06 -18.08
CA TRP A 32 12.42 25.25 -17.43
C TRP A 32 10.93 25.44 -17.71
N ASP A 33 10.54 25.35 -18.98
CA ASP A 33 9.16 25.55 -19.41
C ASP A 33 8.23 24.49 -18.80
N HIS A 34 8.65 23.22 -18.80
CA HIS A 34 7.89 22.16 -18.15
C HIS A 34 7.86 22.31 -16.62
N CYS A 35 8.98 22.67 -15.98
CA CYS A 35 9.00 22.96 -14.55
C CYS A 35 8.04 24.09 -14.18
N ARG A 36 7.96 25.16 -14.99
CA ARG A 36 7.00 26.25 -14.79
C ARG A 36 5.54 25.80 -14.95
N ARG A 37 5.25 24.99 -15.95
CA ARG A 37 3.89 24.42 -16.15
C ARG A 37 3.52 23.51 -14.98
N PHE A 38 4.43 22.64 -14.57
CA PHE A 38 4.28 21.79 -13.40
C PHE A 38 4.02 22.64 -12.14
N ALA A 39 4.84 23.66 -11.90
CA ALA A 39 4.68 24.57 -10.76
C ALA A 39 3.34 25.30 -10.79
N SER A 40 2.88 25.72 -11.97
CA SER A 40 1.55 26.33 -12.13
C SER A 40 0.45 25.36 -11.72
N VAL A 41 0.50 24.11 -12.17
CA VAL A 41 -0.49 23.08 -11.79
C VAL A 41 -0.42 22.79 -10.30
N ILE A 42 0.76 22.64 -9.71
CA ILE A 42 0.91 22.36 -8.27
C ILE A 42 0.40 23.52 -7.43
N ARG A 43 0.75 24.78 -7.74
CA ARG A 43 0.26 25.95 -7.01
C ARG A 43 -1.26 26.12 -7.13
N GLN A 44 -1.82 25.77 -8.29
CA GLN A 44 -3.27 25.82 -8.51
C GLN A 44 -4.01 24.70 -7.77
N THR A 45 -3.45 23.49 -7.76
CA THR A 45 -4.19 22.29 -7.33
C THR A 45 -3.82 21.80 -5.93
N GLY A 46 -2.63 22.09 -5.42
CA GLY A 46 -2.11 21.57 -4.15
C GLY A 46 -1.90 20.06 -4.13
N LEU A 47 -1.80 19.40 -5.29
CA LEU A 47 -1.77 17.93 -5.40
C LEU A 47 -0.47 17.28 -4.91
N GLN A 48 0.64 18.03 -4.92
CA GLN A 48 1.98 17.55 -4.56
C GLN A 48 2.75 18.67 -3.84
N GLY A 49 3.81 18.33 -3.09
CA GLY A 49 4.72 19.32 -2.51
C GLY A 49 5.61 20.04 -3.54
N GLU A 50 6.14 21.20 -3.16
CA GLU A 50 6.92 22.09 -4.05
C GLU A 50 8.43 21.80 -4.10
N ASN A 51 8.91 20.76 -3.42
CA ASN A 51 10.35 20.48 -3.27
C ASN A 51 11.07 20.38 -4.64
N HIS A 52 10.51 19.62 -5.58
CA HIS A 52 11.08 19.46 -6.93
C HIS A 52 11.11 20.77 -7.74
N ILE A 53 10.21 21.71 -7.46
CA ILE A 53 10.17 23.02 -8.11
C ILE A 53 11.34 23.86 -7.60
N SER A 54 11.50 23.95 -6.28
CA SER A 54 12.56 24.74 -5.64
C SER A 54 13.95 24.25 -6.04
N ASP A 55 14.16 22.93 -6.03
CA ASP A 55 15.43 22.31 -6.40
C ASP A 55 15.77 22.51 -7.88
N THR A 56 14.75 22.55 -8.75
CA THR A 56 14.94 22.76 -10.19
C THR A 56 15.14 24.24 -10.51
N GLU A 57 14.39 25.14 -9.85
CA GLU A 57 14.60 26.59 -9.95
C GLU A 57 16.02 26.99 -9.53
N LYS A 58 16.54 26.39 -8.46
CA LYS A 58 17.92 26.60 -8.02
C LYS A 58 18.92 26.10 -9.07
N TRP A 59 18.73 24.88 -9.56
CA TRP A 59 19.61 24.32 -10.61
C TRP A 59 19.60 25.15 -11.90
N ILE A 60 18.44 25.65 -12.32
CA ILE A 60 18.32 26.54 -13.49
C ILE A 60 19.20 27.79 -13.34
N ARG A 61 19.29 28.36 -12.13
CA ARG A 61 20.12 29.55 -11.86
C ARG A 61 21.60 29.22 -11.82
N ASP A 62 21.96 28.09 -11.21
CA ASP A 62 23.35 27.78 -10.86
C ASP A 62 24.10 27.01 -11.96
N ALA A 63 23.39 26.23 -12.80
CA ALA A 63 23.99 25.36 -13.81
C ALA A 63 24.68 26.14 -14.93
N ARG A 64 25.98 25.88 -15.11
CA ARG A 64 26.84 26.56 -16.10
C ARG A 64 26.87 25.85 -17.45
N MET A 65 26.37 24.62 -17.52
CA MET A 65 26.24 23.80 -18.73
C MET A 65 27.60 23.47 -19.36
N THR A 66 28.64 23.34 -18.53
CA THR A 66 30.04 23.19 -18.98
C THR A 66 30.58 21.74 -18.90
N GLY A 67 29.71 20.74 -18.73
CA GLY A 67 30.04 19.31 -18.85
C GLY A 67 29.66 18.41 -17.66
N GLY A 68 29.73 17.09 -17.87
CA GLY A 68 29.62 16.03 -16.85
C GLY A 68 28.35 16.05 -16.01
N ASP A 69 28.45 16.60 -14.80
CA ASP A 69 27.36 16.64 -13.81
C ASP A 69 26.14 17.41 -14.29
N ASP A 70 26.33 18.52 -15.02
CA ASP A 70 25.23 19.29 -15.61
C ASP A 70 24.47 18.49 -16.68
N GLN A 71 25.16 17.59 -17.38
CA GLN A 71 24.59 16.77 -18.44
C GLN A 71 23.81 15.57 -17.89
N SER A 72 24.23 14.98 -16.77
CA SER A 72 23.43 13.98 -16.06
C SER A 72 22.24 14.61 -15.35
N SER A 73 22.44 15.79 -14.75
CA SER A 73 21.41 16.55 -14.03
C SER A 73 20.26 17.01 -14.93
N ILE A 74 20.57 17.41 -16.18
CA ILE A 74 19.54 17.79 -17.15
C ILE A 74 18.73 16.60 -17.66
N VAL A 75 19.37 15.44 -17.90
CA VAL A 75 18.67 14.21 -18.31
C VAL A 75 17.67 13.80 -17.24
N HIS A 76 18.08 13.79 -15.97
CA HIS A 76 17.18 13.44 -14.87
C HIS A 76 15.96 14.38 -14.78
N ARG A 77 16.15 15.67 -15.03
CA ARG A 77 15.06 16.65 -15.01
C ARG A 77 14.16 16.55 -16.23
N GLU A 78 14.70 16.20 -17.41
CA GLU A 78 13.88 15.88 -18.57
C GLU A 78 13.03 14.64 -18.33
N GLU A 79 13.64 13.58 -17.79
CA GLU A 79 12.93 12.37 -17.39
C GLU A 79 11.81 12.67 -16.38
N PHE A 80 12.05 13.55 -15.41
CA PHE A 80 11.02 13.94 -14.46
C PHE A 80 9.92 14.81 -15.09
N PHE A 81 10.27 15.97 -15.67
CA PHE A 81 9.31 17.00 -16.07
C PHE A 81 8.73 16.84 -17.47
N VAL A 82 9.48 16.26 -18.41
CA VAL A 82 9.15 16.25 -19.84
C VAL A 82 8.50 14.91 -20.23
N SER A 83 9.08 13.78 -19.82
CA SER A 83 8.62 12.45 -20.22
C SER A 83 7.98 11.62 -19.10
N GLY A 84 8.27 11.92 -17.83
CA GLY A 84 7.83 11.12 -16.69
C GLY A 84 6.76 11.78 -15.82
N PHE A 85 6.92 11.64 -14.50
CA PHE A 85 5.90 11.95 -13.50
C PHE A 85 5.40 13.41 -13.55
N GLY A 86 6.30 14.37 -13.77
CA GLY A 86 5.95 15.78 -13.89
C GLY A 86 5.04 16.05 -15.09
N GLN A 87 5.26 15.38 -16.21
CA GLN A 87 4.41 15.51 -17.39
C GLN A 87 3.02 14.90 -17.17
N GLU A 88 2.92 13.83 -16.39
CA GLU A 88 1.62 13.29 -15.99
C GLU A 88 0.83 14.28 -15.14
N ILE A 89 1.48 14.93 -14.17
CA ILE A 89 0.84 15.99 -13.36
C ILE A 89 0.43 17.17 -14.23
N ILE A 90 1.24 17.59 -15.20
CA ILE A 90 0.87 18.67 -16.13
C ILE A 90 -0.41 18.31 -16.90
N LYS A 91 -0.55 17.05 -17.35
CA LYS A 91 -1.70 16.59 -18.14
C LYS A 91 -2.95 16.34 -17.29
N GLU A 92 -2.79 15.69 -16.15
CA GLU A 92 -3.89 15.12 -15.37
C GLU A 92 -4.18 15.91 -14.08
N GLY A 93 -3.28 16.78 -13.62
CA GLY A 93 -3.42 17.47 -12.33
C GLY A 93 -4.67 18.34 -12.25
N ILE A 94 -4.90 19.21 -13.25
CA ILE A 94 -6.11 20.04 -13.31
C ILE A 94 -7.37 19.17 -13.46
N PRO A 95 -7.46 18.21 -14.42
CA PRO A 95 -8.60 17.30 -14.50
C PRO A 95 -8.93 16.58 -13.20
N ILE A 96 -7.92 16.04 -12.49
CA ILE A 96 -8.12 15.34 -11.22
C ILE A 96 -8.59 16.29 -10.10
N HIS A 97 -8.07 17.51 -10.09
CA HIS A 97 -8.53 18.56 -9.18
C HIS A 97 -10.02 18.88 -9.43
N ASP A 98 -10.39 19.14 -10.68
CA ASP A 98 -11.76 19.46 -11.07
C ASP A 98 -12.71 18.28 -10.76
N GLU A 99 -12.31 17.04 -11.07
CA GLU A 99 -13.07 15.82 -10.73
C GLU A 99 -13.34 15.73 -9.22
N PHE A 100 -12.32 15.98 -8.39
CA PHE A 100 -12.48 15.95 -6.93
C PHE A 100 -13.43 17.04 -6.45
N PHE A 101 -13.27 18.28 -6.90
CA PHE A 101 -14.12 19.40 -6.47
C PHE A 101 -15.56 19.27 -6.97
N GLN A 102 -15.79 18.72 -8.17
CA GLN A 102 -17.13 18.38 -8.64
C GLN A 102 -17.79 17.30 -7.77
N LEU A 103 -17.04 16.25 -7.41
CA LEU A 103 -17.54 15.20 -6.51
C LEU A 103 -17.81 15.75 -5.10
N LEU A 104 -16.95 16.65 -4.60
CA LEU A 104 -17.12 17.29 -3.30
C LEU A 104 -18.34 18.23 -3.29
N GLN A 105 -18.54 19.00 -4.36
CA GLN A 105 -19.72 19.85 -4.54
C GLN A 105 -21.00 19.01 -4.59
N LYS A 106 -20.97 17.86 -5.29
CA LYS A 106 -22.07 16.88 -5.30
C LYS A 106 -22.33 16.31 -3.90
N ALA A 107 -21.30 16.14 -3.08
CA ALA A 107 -21.40 15.58 -1.73
C ALA A 107 -21.84 16.61 -0.66
N GLU A 108 -21.55 17.90 -0.88
CA GLU A 108 -21.71 18.99 0.09
C GLU A 108 -23.11 19.07 0.72
N PRO A 109 -24.23 18.88 -0.01
CA PRO A 109 -25.56 18.88 0.60
C PRO A 109 -25.80 17.73 1.59
N TYR A 110 -24.91 16.74 1.65
CA TYR A 110 -25.07 15.46 2.34
C TYR A 110 -24.01 15.21 3.43
N ILE A 111 -23.06 16.12 3.62
CA ILE A 111 -21.99 16.01 4.63
C ILE A 111 -21.93 17.26 5.49
N SER A 112 -21.40 17.15 6.71
CA SER A 112 -21.18 18.33 7.56
C SER A 112 -19.96 19.13 7.08
N THR A 113 -19.86 20.38 7.51
CA THR A 113 -18.71 21.26 7.26
C THR A 113 -17.40 20.65 7.78
N GLU A 114 -17.42 20.02 8.95
CA GLU A 114 -16.25 19.34 9.53
C GLU A 114 -15.84 18.11 8.71
N SER A 115 -16.81 17.37 8.17
CA SER A 115 -16.55 16.25 7.27
C SER A 115 -15.93 16.74 5.96
N LYS A 116 -16.49 17.81 5.36
CA LYS A 116 -15.94 18.47 4.17
C LYS A 116 -14.48 18.87 4.39
N LYS A 117 -14.17 19.51 5.53
CA LYS A 117 -12.81 19.88 5.91
C LYS A 117 -11.86 18.68 5.93
N LYS A 118 -12.25 17.56 6.55
CA LYS A 118 -11.42 16.34 6.57
C LYS A 118 -11.11 15.79 5.18
N TRP A 119 -12.06 15.89 4.24
CA TRP A 119 -11.83 15.47 2.85
C TRP A 119 -10.89 16.40 2.10
N LEU A 120 -10.99 17.71 2.36
CA LEU A 120 -10.04 18.70 1.85
C LEU A 120 -8.64 18.49 2.43
N ASP A 121 -8.53 18.29 3.75
CA ASP A 121 -7.26 18.02 4.43
C ASP A 121 -6.58 16.77 3.84
N ARG A 122 -7.35 15.71 3.59
CA ARG A 122 -6.84 14.50 2.91
C ARG A 122 -6.40 14.77 1.47
N TYR A 123 -7.11 15.60 0.73
CA TYR A 123 -6.76 15.96 -0.64
C TYR A 123 -5.46 16.77 -0.69
N TYR A 124 -5.28 17.70 0.26
CA TYR A 124 -4.09 18.56 0.38
C TYR A 124 -2.94 17.93 1.18
N ASP A 125 -3.10 16.71 1.68
CA ASP A 125 -2.04 15.99 2.38
C ASP A 125 -0.84 15.79 1.44
N SER A 126 0.28 16.46 1.76
CA SER A 126 1.50 16.43 0.96
C SER A 126 2.27 15.12 1.09
N SER A 127 1.96 14.30 2.10
CA SER A 127 2.56 12.97 2.28
C SER A 127 1.96 11.92 1.34
N VAL A 128 0.79 12.19 0.75
CA VAL A 128 0.11 11.28 -0.17
C VAL A 128 0.51 11.62 -1.60
N GLU A 129 1.13 10.66 -2.29
CA GLU A 129 1.56 10.84 -3.68
C GLU A 129 0.37 11.04 -4.65
N PHE A 130 0.61 11.80 -5.72
CA PHE A 130 -0.37 12.05 -6.78
C PHE A 130 -1.07 10.78 -7.31
N GLN A 131 -0.35 9.66 -7.50
CA GLN A 131 -0.96 8.42 -7.99
C GLN A 131 -1.99 7.83 -7.02
N ALA A 132 -1.69 7.87 -5.72
CA ALA A 132 -2.62 7.43 -4.69
C ALA A 132 -3.85 8.35 -4.63
N LYS A 133 -3.66 9.67 -4.77
CA LYS A 133 -4.76 10.64 -4.86
C LYS A 133 -5.64 10.39 -6.09
N LYS A 134 -5.02 10.24 -7.27
CA LYS A 134 -5.69 9.92 -8.54
C LYS A 134 -6.53 8.64 -8.45
N TYR A 135 -5.96 7.56 -7.91
CA TYR A 135 -6.70 6.31 -7.70
C TYR A 135 -7.88 6.51 -6.73
N TRP A 136 -7.64 7.19 -5.61
CA TRP A 136 -8.69 7.47 -4.63
C TRP A 136 -9.85 8.29 -5.23
N ILE A 137 -9.55 9.39 -5.92
CA ILE A 137 -10.53 10.29 -6.55
C ILE A 137 -11.33 9.57 -7.63
N ARG A 138 -10.69 8.77 -8.49
CA ARG A 138 -11.38 8.10 -9.60
C ARG A 138 -12.08 6.81 -9.22
N LYS A 139 -11.57 6.06 -8.24
CA LYS A 139 -12.05 4.69 -7.96
C LYS A 139 -12.75 4.53 -6.62
N GLN A 140 -12.45 5.36 -5.62
CA GLN A 140 -12.98 5.18 -4.27
C GLN A 140 -13.96 6.28 -3.85
N PHE A 141 -13.57 7.55 -4.01
CA PHE A 141 -14.36 8.71 -3.58
C PHE A 141 -15.78 8.75 -4.18
N PRO A 142 -16.03 8.41 -5.47
CA PRO A 142 -17.37 8.43 -6.04
C PRO A 142 -18.33 7.49 -5.29
N SER A 143 -17.83 6.32 -4.88
CA SER A 143 -18.61 5.35 -4.09
C SER A 143 -18.98 5.87 -2.69
N TYR A 144 -18.24 6.85 -2.16
CA TYR A 144 -18.54 7.48 -0.89
C TYR A 144 -19.66 8.50 -1.07
N VAL A 145 -19.55 9.33 -2.12
CA VAL A 145 -20.57 10.31 -2.50
C VAL A 145 -21.92 9.64 -2.75
N ASP A 146 -21.96 8.58 -3.56
CA ASP A 146 -23.21 7.88 -3.87
C ASP A 146 -23.85 7.24 -2.61
N ARG A 147 -23.02 6.79 -1.66
CA ARG A 147 -23.49 6.27 -0.38
C ARG A 147 -24.08 7.36 0.52
N TRP A 148 -23.50 8.56 0.56
CA TRP A 148 -24.06 9.69 1.30
C TRP A 148 -25.41 10.13 0.73
N ILE A 149 -25.49 10.26 -0.61
CA ILE A 149 -26.74 10.59 -1.30
C ILE A 149 -27.83 9.56 -0.99
N LYS A 150 -27.48 8.27 -1.05
CA LYS A 150 -28.43 7.19 -0.74
C LYS A 150 -28.93 7.26 0.70
N ALA A 151 -28.04 7.49 1.66
CA ALA A 151 -28.41 7.62 3.07
C ALA A 151 -29.34 8.82 3.29
N GLU A 152 -29.09 9.95 2.63
CA GLU A 152 -29.96 11.13 2.75
C GLU A 152 -31.35 10.89 2.15
N LYS A 153 -31.42 10.29 0.95
CA LYS A 153 -32.73 9.94 0.35
C LYS A 153 -33.54 9.05 1.26
N GLU A 154 -32.89 8.05 1.85
CA GLU A 154 -33.53 7.15 2.81
C GLU A 154 -33.98 7.87 4.09
N ARG A 155 -33.21 8.86 4.55
CA ARG A 155 -33.58 9.73 5.68
C ARG A 155 -34.84 10.52 5.35
N ASP A 156 -34.88 11.20 4.21
CA ASP A 156 -36.03 11.98 3.74
C ASP A 156 -37.29 11.11 3.58
N GLU A 157 -37.15 9.87 3.09
CA GLU A 157 -38.25 8.90 2.98
C GLU A 157 -38.81 8.49 4.36
N LEU A 158 -37.93 8.27 5.35
CA LEU A 158 -38.33 7.90 6.70
C LEU A 158 -38.92 9.08 7.49
N GLU A 159 -38.38 10.28 7.32
CA GLU A 159 -38.85 11.50 7.97
C GLU A 159 -40.29 11.84 7.59
N LYS A 160 -40.66 11.61 6.32
CA LYS A 160 -41.99 11.91 5.76
C LYS A 160 -43.04 10.84 6.06
N SER A 161 -42.69 9.77 6.75
CA SER A 161 -43.64 8.70 7.02
C SER A 161 -44.64 9.10 8.10
N VAL A 162 -45.89 8.68 7.94
CA VAL A 162 -47.01 9.05 8.83
C VAL A 162 -46.83 8.53 10.26
N ASP A 163 -46.05 7.46 10.42
CA ASP A 163 -45.80 6.78 11.69
C ASP A 163 -44.61 7.33 12.48
N ILE A 164 -43.80 8.23 11.90
CA ILE A 164 -42.49 8.60 12.47
C ILE A 164 -42.58 9.23 13.86
N GLU A 165 -43.59 10.05 14.15
CA GLU A 165 -43.75 10.70 15.45
C GLU A 165 -44.06 9.69 16.57
N ALA A 166 -44.90 8.69 16.26
CA ALA A 166 -45.19 7.61 17.20
C ALA A 166 -43.95 6.76 17.47
N LEU A 167 -43.15 6.47 16.43
CA LEU A 167 -41.90 5.73 16.56
C LEU A 167 -40.86 6.50 17.39
N ILE A 168 -40.69 7.81 17.16
CA ILE A 168 -39.77 8.66 17.94
C ILE A 168 -40.22 8.78 19.40
N SER A 169 -41.53 8.83 19.65
CA SER A 169 -42.07 8.86 21.02
C SER A 169 -41.74 7.58 21.80
N TYR A 170 -41.68 6.44 21.11
CA TYR A 170 -41.26 5.17 21.70
C TYR A 170 -39.73 5.14 21.95
N ASP A 171 -38.94 5.61 20.99
CA ASP A 171 -37.48 5.63 21.06
C ASP A 171 -36.91 6.98 20.62
N GLN A 172 -36.66 7.85 21.60
CA GLN A 172 -36.22 9.23 21.39
C GLN A 172 -34.88 9.35 20.66
N THR A 173 -34.05 8.30 20.66
CA THR A 173 -32.78 8.32 19.93
C THR A 173 -32.98 8.37 18.41
N CYS A 174 -34.20 8.06 17.93
CA CYS A 174 -34.59 8.17 16.53
C CYS A 174 -34.89 9.61 16.08
N SER A 175 -34.99 10.56 17.02
CA SER A 175 -35.33 11.97 16.75
C SER A 175 -34.37 12.65 15.78
N ALA A 176 -33.10 12.23 15.73
CA ALA A 176 -32.10 12.79 14.82
C ALA A 176 -32.43 12.59 13.32
N ILE A 177 -33.43 11.78 12.95
CA ILE A 177 -33.94 11.74 11.56
C ILE A 177 -34.70 13.02 11.18
N LYS A 178 -35.25 13.75 12.15
CA LYS A 178 -35.99 14.99 11.91
C LYS A 178 -35.07 16.18 11.66
N ASP A 179 -33.89 16.18 12.28
CA ASP A 179 -32.92 17.25 12.13
C ASP A 179 -31.86 16.85 11.10
N LYS A 180 -31.95 17.48 9.92
CA LYS A 180 -31.02 17.27 8.82
C LYS A 180 -29.57 17.60 9.18
N GLU A 181 -29.34 18.64 9.97
CA GLU A 181 -27.99 19.07 10.31
C GLU A 181 -27.38 18.17 11.39
N GLU A 182 -28.16 17.74 12.38
CA GLU A 182 -27.73 16.72 13.35
C GLU A 182 -27.43 15.39 12.65
N PHE A 183 -28.29 14.94 11.72
CA PHE A 183 -28.03 13.74 10.93
C PHE A 183 -26.71 13.82 10.15
N LYS A 184 -26.39 14.99 9.59
CA LYS A 184 -25.12 15.22 8.87
C LYS A 184 -23.90 15.20 9.79
N LYS A 185 -24.02 15.60 11.06
CA LYS A 185 -22.89 15.56 12.00
C LYS A 185 -22.50 14.13 12.38
N LEU A 186 -23.45 13.19 12.35
CA LEU A 186 -23.19 11.79 12.64
C LEU A 186 -22.16 11.18 11.66
N HIS A 187 -21.30 10.30 12.17
CA HIS A 187 -20.42 9.51 11.32
C HIS A 187 -21.25 8.60 10.40
N PHE A 188 -20.76 8.30 9.20
CA PHE A 188 -21.53 7.57 8.19
C PHE A 188 -22.13 6.25 8.71
N ASN A 189 -21.37 5.47 9.49
CA ASN A 189 -21.89 4.22 10.08
C ASN A 189 -23.02 4.45 11.09
N GLU A 190 -22.99 5.56 11.83
CA GLU A 190 -24.03 5.93 12.79
C GLU A 190 -25.29 6.36 12.05
N ARG A 191 -25.15 7.08 10.93
CA ARG A 191 -26.28 7.41 10.03
C ARG A 191 -26.98 6.15 9.51
N ILE A 192 -26.21 5.21 8.95
CA ILE A 192 -26.77 3.92 8.48
C ILE A 192 -27.41 3.14 9.64
N GLY A 193 -26.78 3.18 10.82
CA GLY A 193 -27.34 2.60 12.04
C GLY A 193 -28.69 3.20 12.42
N LEU A 194 -28.81 4.52 12.43
CA LEU A 194 -30.03 5.25 12.76
C LEU A 194 -31.17 4.94 11.76
N LEU A 195 -30.89 4.95 10.45
CA LEU A 195 -31.88 4.59 9.43
C LEU A 195 -32.37 3.15 9.59
N ALA A 196 -31.43 2.21 9.81
CA ALA A 196 -31.74 0.80 10.06
C ALA A 196 -32.56 0.62 11.35
N LYS A 197 -32.26 1.41 12.39
CA LYS A 197 -32.95 1.39 13.68
C LYS A 197 -34.42 1.81 13.54
N VAL A 198 -34.71 2.92 12.86
CA VAL A 198 -36.09 3.36 12.59
C VAL A 198 -36.86 2.34 11.75
N LYS A 199 -36.21 1.75 10.74
CA LYS A 199 -36.80 0.66 9.94
C LYS A 199 -37.10 -0.58 10.78
N ALA A 200 -36.25 -0.91 11.74
CA ALA A 200 -36.46 -2.02 12.67
C ALA A 200 -37.64 -1.75 13.61
N LEU A 201 -37.70 -0.55 14.18
CA LEU A 201 -38.76 -0.14 15.10
C LEU A 201 -40.13 -0.18 14.42
N ARG A 202 -40.25 0.40 13.22
CA ARG A 202 -41.46 0.29 12.38
C ARG A 202 -41.90 -1.15 12.16
N GLN A 203 -40.94 -2.05 11.93
CA GLN A 203 -41.24 -3.45 11.67
C GLN A 203 -41.64 -4.22 12.93
N ALA A 204 -41.07 -3.86 14.08
CA ALA A 204 -41.43 -4.40 15.39
C ALA A 204 -42.84 -3.95 15.81
N ASP A 205 -43.18 -2.69 15.57
CA ASP A 205 -44.52 -2.13 15.79
C ASP A 205 -45.58 -2.87 14.96
N LYS A 206 -45.34 -3.01 13.65
CA LYS A 206 -46.20 -3.78 12.73
C LYS A 206 -46.42 -5.24 13.15
N LYS A 207 -45.43 -5.83 13.82
CA LYS A 207 -45.49 -7.22 14.31
C LYS A 207 -45.99 -7.33 15.75
N MET A 208 -46.29 -6.21 16.40
CA MET A 208 -46.67 -6.10 17.81
C MET A 208 -45.65 -6.75 18.77
N VAL A 209 -44.35 -6.52 18.51
CA VAL A 209 -43.22 -7.08 19.30
C VAL A 209 -42.24 -5.99 19.75
N LEU A 210 -42.77 -4.82 20.13
CA LEU A 210 -41.97 -3.68 20.61
C LEU A 210 -41.17 -4.02 21.88
N ASP A 211 -41.69 -4.88 22.75
CA ASP A 211 -40.97 -5.39 23.92
C ASP A 211 -39.68 -6.13 23.53
N LEU A 212 -39.75 -6.97 22.48
CA LEU A 212 -38.59 -7.68 21.93
C LEU A 212 -37.59 -6.71 21.31
N TYR A 213 -38.06 -5.64 20.66
CA TYR A 213 -37.20 -4.58 20.12
C TYR A 213 -36.38 -3.95 21.24
N SER A 214 -37.04 -3.47 22.30
CA SER A 214 -36.38 -2.83 23.44
C SER A 214 -35.39 -3.78 24.14
N ALA A 215 -35.75 -5.06 24.28
CA ALA A 215 -34.85 -6.06 24.85
C ALA A 215 -33.60 -6.30 23.98
N ALA A 216 -33.77 -6.40 22.65
CA ALA A 216 -32.66 -6.58 21.71
C ALA A 216 -31.77 -5.34 21.65
N GLU A 217 -32.36 -4.15 21.62
CA GLU A 217 -31.65 -2.87 21.58
C GLU A 217 -30.77 -2.72 22.81
N LYS A 218 -31.33 -2.92 24.02
CA LYS A 218 -30.56 -2.81 25.26
C LYS A 218 -29.33 -3.73 25.27
N ARG A 219 -29.47 -4.96 24.79
CA ARG A 219 -28.35 -5.93 24.70
C ARG A 219 -27.31 -5.51 23.66
N LEU A 220 -27.75 -5.02 22.51
CA LEU A 220 -26.86 -4.56 21.43
C LEU A 220 -26.13 -3.27 21.79
N ALA A 221 -26.83 -2.30 22.39
CA ALA A 221 -26.25 -1.05 22.87
C ALA A 221 -25.18 -1.31 23.94
N TRP A 222 -25.43 -2.25 24.87
CA TRP A 222 -24.42 -2.69 25.82
C TRP A 222 -23.18 -3.30 25.13
N ALA A 223 -23.37 -4.09 24.09
CA ALA A 223 -22.26 -4.68 23.32
C ALA A 223 -21.47 -3.63 22.52
N GLU A 224 -22.15 -2.58 22.02
CA GLU A 224 -21.53 -1.45 21.33
C GLU A 224 -20.70 -0.58 22.28
N ASP A 225 -21.26 -0.24 23.45
CA ASP A 225 -20.58 0.53 24.51
C ASP A 225 -19.30 -0.15 25.00
N ARG A 226 -19.34 -1.49 25.15
CA ARG A 226 -18.17 -2.31 25.50
C ARG A 226 -17.21 -2.53 24.32
N GLY A 227 -17.51 -2.02 23.13
CA GLY A 227 -16.66 -2.13 21.95
C GLY A 227 -16.57 -3.54 21.36
N PHE A 228 -17.59 -4.37 21.53
CA PHE A 228 -17.69 -5.71 20.91
C PHE A 228 -18.20 -5.64 19.46
N ILE A 229 -19.01 -4.63 19.16
CA ILE A 229 -19.44 -4.27 17.82
C ILE A 229 -19.06 -2.83 17.48
N ALA A 230 -18.91 -2.53 16.19
CA ALA A 230 -18.59 -1.18 15.75
C ALA A 230 -19.77 -0.22 16.00
N ARG A 231 -19.45 1.06 16.19
CA ARG A 231 -20.47 2.10 16.30
C ARG A 231 -21.46 2.10 15.13
N GLY A 232 -22.75 2.23 15.44
CA GLY A 232 -23.85 2.18 14.48
C GLY A 232 -24.27 0.77 14.05
N LYS A 233 -23.61 -0.30 14.50
CA LYS A 233 -24.01 -1.68 14.17
C LYS A 233 -25.24 -2.16 14.95
N THR A 234 -25.62 -1.51 16.05
CA THR A 234 -26.85 -1.84 16.79
C THR A 234 -28.08 -1.76 15.88
N GLY A 235 -28.29 -0.64 15.18
CA GLY A 235 -29.43 -0.48 14.29
C GLY A 235 -29.46 -1.49 13.13
N VAL A 236 -28.29 -1.81 12.56
CA VAL A 236 -28.17 -2.82 11.49
C VAL A 236 -28.57 -4.22 11.98
N TRP A 237 -28.19 -4.58 13.21
CA TRP A 237 -28.61 -5.85 13.82
C TRP A 237 -30.11 -5.86 14.13
N LEU A 238 -30.65 -4.77 14.68
CA LEU A 238 -32.09 -4.63 14.94
C LEU A 238 -32.88 -4.79 13.63
N GLU A 239 -32.47 -4.11 12.57
CA GLU A 239 -33.14 -4.23 11.27
C GLU A 239 -33.13 -5.67 10.77
N ARG A 240 -31.98 -6.36 10.86
CA ARG A 240 -31.86 -7.77 10.46
C ARG A 240 -32.78 -8.68 11.28
N ILE A 241 -32.91 -8.45 12.59
CA ILE A 241 -33.75 -9.24 13.48
C ILE A 241 -35.23 -9.06 13.09
N PHE A 242 -35.69 -7.81 13.03
CA PHE A 242 -37.12 -7.52 12.89
C PHE A 242 -37.64 -7.59 11.45
N LYS A 243 -36.81 -7.28 10.44
CA LYS A 243 -37.16 -7.53 9.03
C LYS A 243 -37.07 -9.00 8.61
N SER A 244 -36.57 -9.88 9.48
CA SER A 244 -36.56 -11.31 9.17
C SER A 244 -37.99 -11.83 8.96
N LYS A 245 -38.14 -12.82 8.07
CA LYS A 245 -39.40 -13.54 7.85
C LYS A 245 -39.70 -14.57 8.95
N ARG A 246 -38.96 -14.55 10.06
CA ARG A 246 -39.14 -15.48 11.18
C ARG A 246 -40.41 -15.15 11.95
N SER A 247 -41.01 -16.17 12.57
CA SER A 247 -42.16 -16.01 13.46
C SER A 247 -41.78 -15.21 14.71
N ASN A 248 -42.77 -14.57 15.36
CA ASN A 248 -42.55 -13.81 16.58
C ASN A 248 -41.92 -14.68 17.69
N LYS A 249 -42.35 -15.94 17.82
CA LYS A 249 -41.75 -16.91 18.75
C LYS A 249 -40.27 -17.16 18.48
N ALA A 250 -39.88 -17.34 17.21
CA ALA A 250 -38.48 -17.54 16.85
C ALA A 250 -37.62 -16.27 17.06
N ILE A 251 -38.22 -15.08 16.92
CA ILE A 251 -37.56 -13.81 17.28
C ILE A 251 -37.37 -13.74 18.80
N GLU A 252 -38.40 -14.11 19.58
CA GLU A 252 -38.31 -14.14 21.05
C GLU A 252 -37.24 -15.13 21.54
N GLU A 253 -37.23 -16.36 21.03
CA GLU A 253 -36.20 -17.36 21.33
C GLU A 253 -34.80 -16.85 20.97
N PHE A 254 -34.66 -16.13 19.85
CA PHE A 254 -33.39 -15.52 19.47
C PHE A 254 -32.97 -14.39 20.41
N VAL A 255 -33.90 -13.50 20.78
CA VAL A 255 -33.60 -12.28 21.56
C VAL A 255 -33.42 -12.60 23.05
N LYS A 256 -34.35 -13.35 23.64
CA LYS A 256 -34.43 -13.63 25.07
C LYS A 256 -33.80 -14.97 25.47
N GLY A 257 -33.76 -15.94 24.56
CA GLY A 257 -33.29 -17.30 24.86
C GLY A 257 -31.79 -17.41 25.16
N GLU A 258 -31.38 -18.61 25.54
CA GLU A 258 -30.03 -18.96 25.95
C GLU A 258 -29.32 -19.88 24.92
N GLY A 259 -28.00 -19.85 24.93
CA GLY A 259 -27.15 -20.69 24.08
C GLY A 259 -26.55 -20.00 22.87
N GLY A 260 -25.73 -20.75 22.12
CA GLY A 260 -24.87 -20.18 21.08
C GLY A 260 -25.59 -19.51 19.90
N LYS A 261 -26.83 -19.90 19.61
CA LYS A 261 -27.59 -19.36 18.47
C LYS A 261 -28.49 -18.16 18.81
N THR A 262 -28.46 -17.70 20.07
CA THR A 262 -29.25 -16.53 20.53
C THR A 262 -28.40 -15.28 20.51
N LEU A 263 -29.04 -14.10 20.59
CA LEU A 263 -28.38 -12.81 20.61
C LEU A 263 -27.30 -12.73 21.71
N GLY A 264 -27.59 -13.29 22.89
CA GLY A 264 -26.62 -13.41 23.99
C GLY A 264 -25.41 -14.26 23.60
N GLY A 265 -25.62 -15.40 22.95
CA GLY A 265 -24.53 -16.25 22.44
C GLY A 265 -23.66 -15.57 21.37
N TYR A 266 -24.28 -14.78 20.47
CA TYR A 266 -23.53 -13.98 19.49
C TYR A 266 -22.69 -12.89 20.17
N ILE A 267 -23.26 -12.15 21.13
CA ILE A 267 -22.54 -11.13 21.90
C ILE A 267 -21.37 -11.77 22.68
N GLY A 268 -21.58 -12.94 23.28
CA GLY A 268 -20.52 -13.71 23.95
C GLY A 268 -19.33 -13.99 23.03
N ARG A 269 -19.60 -14.48 21.81
CA ARG A 269 -18.56 -14.69 20.77
C ARG A 269 -17.87 -13.40 20.33
N TRP A 270 -18.61 -12.30 20.17
CA TRP A 270 -18.02 -11.01 19.83
C TRP A 270 -17.10 -10.47 20.94
N SER A 271 -17.51 -10.63 22.19
CA SER A 271 -16.70 -10.31 23.35
C SER A 271 -15.43 -11.16 23.40
N GLU A 272 -15.55 -12.47 23.18
CA GLU A 272 -14.41 -13.40 23.20
C GLU A 272 -13.37 -13.02 22.15
N ILE A 273 -13.78 -12.81 20.89
CA ILE A 273 -12.83 -12.44 19.84
C ILE A 273 -12.24 -11.05 20.07
N ARG A 274 -13.01 -10.13 20.68
CA ARG A 274 -12.50 -8.81 21.06
C ARG A 274 -11.43 -8.92 22.15
N LYS A 275 -11.65 -9.73 23.19
CA LYS A 275 -10.65 -9.98 24.24
C LYS A 275 -9.36 -10.56 23.68
N ARG A 276 -9.45 -11.51 22.73
CA ARG A 276 -8.29 -12.08 22.04
C ARG A 276 -7.53 -11.01 21.24
N TYR A 277 -8.24 -10.16 20.49
CA TYR A 277 -7.64 -9.01 19.80
C TYR A 277 -6.94 -8.05 20.78
N ASP A 278 -7.57 -7.70 21.91
CA ASP A 278 -6.96 -6.83 22.91
C ASP A 278 -5.73 -7.50 23.56
N GLY A 279 -5.75 -8.83 23.71
CA GLY A 279 -4.60 -9.63 24.15
C GLY A 279 -3.43 -9.58 23.17
N VAL A 280 -3.69 -9.69 21.86
CA VAL A 280 -2.70 -9.47 20.79
C VAL A 280 -2.13 -8.05 20.89
N ALA A 281 -2.99 -7.04 20.99
CA ALA A 281 -2.56 -5.64 21.09
C ALA A 281 -1.71 -5.38 22.34
N SER A 282 -2.06 -5.98 23.47
CA SER A 282 -1.29 -5.88 24.71
C SER A 282 0.07 -6.56 24.61
N LYS A 283 0.13 -7.76 23.99
CA LYS A 283 1.40 -8.44 23.74
C LYS A 283 2.33 -7.58 22.90
N LEU A 284 1.82 -7.02 21.80
CA LEU A 284 2.59 -6.18 20.87
C LEU A 284 3.23 -4.95 21.52
N LYS A 285 2.62 -4.38 22.55
CA LYS A 285 3.22 -3.24 23.30
C LYS A 285 4.50 -3.62 24.04
N ASN A 286 4.70 -4.90 24.33
CA ASN A 286 5.83 -5.40 25.11
C ASN A 286 6.95 -6.00 24.25
N PHE A 287 6.77 -6.07 22.93
CA PHE A 287 7.82 -6.55 22.02
C PHE A 287 8.89 -5.48 21.83
N SER A 288 10.16 -5.87 21.95
CA SER A 288 11.26 -5.02 21.52
C SER A 288 11.34 -4.92 19.99
N GLU A 289 12.07 -3.92 19.49
CA GLU A 289 12.29 -3.71 18.05
C GLU A 289 12.86 -4.95 17.33
N THR A 290 13.62 -5.77 18.06
CA THR A 290 14.30 -6.97 17.55
C THR A 290 13.45 -8.24 17.62
N GLU A 291 12.37 -8.24 18.40
CA GLU A 291 11.51 -9.42 18.60
C GLU A 291 10.20 -9.34 17.80
N MET A 292 9.84 -8.15 17.31
CA MET A 292 8.59 -7.95 16.56
C MET A 292 8.60 -8.78 15.27
N PRO A 293 7.61 -9.67 15.05
CA PRO A 293 7.51 -10.39 13.80
C PRO A 293 7.34 -9.42 12.62
N ARG A 294 8.20 -9.55 11.61
CA ARG A 294 8.18 -8.70 10.41
C ARG A 294 6.88 -8.86 9.64
N GLY A 295 6.48 -7.76 8.98
CA GLY A 295 5.24 -7.65 8.21
C GLY A 295 3.96 -7.59 9.04
N LEU A 296 4.03 -7.83 10.36
CA LEU A 296 2.87 -7.83 11.23
C LEU A 296 2.24 -6.42 11.35
N TYR A 297 0.96 -6.31 11.01
CA TYR A 297 0.20 -5.06 11.07
C TYR A 297 -1.03 -5.21 11.96
N LEU A 298 -1.02 -4.54 13.12
CA LEU A 298 -2.20 -4.44 13.97
C LEU A 298 -3.20 -3.43 13.40
N LEU A 299 -4.39 -3.89 13.04
CA LEU A 299 -5.52 -3.04 12.67
C LEU A 299 -5.91 -2.18 13.87
N GLN A 300 -6.26 -0.92 13.63
CA GLN A 300 -6.82 -0.08 14.68
C GLN A 300 -8.16 -0.65 15.16
N PRO A 301 -8.57 -0.43 16.42
CA PRO A 301 -9.77 -1.08 16.98
C PRO A 301 -11.02 -0.91 16.13
N GLN A 302 -11.25 0.29 15.60
CA GLN A 302 -12.41 0.56 14.76
C GLN A 302 -12.33 -0.13 13.39
N GLN A 303 -11.12 -0.27 12.82
CA GLN A 303 -10.89 -1.03 11.59
C GLN A 303 -11.16 -2.52 11.82
N PHE A 304 -10.67 -3.07 12.92
CA PHE A 304 -10.95 -4.45 13.33
C PHE A 304 -12.45 -4.69 13.52
N LEU A 305 -13.15 -3.80 14.23
CA LEU A 305 -14.60 -3.90 14.43
C LEU A 305 -15.41 -3.67 13.14
N SER A 306 -14.82 -3.08 12.11
CA SER A 306 -15.48 -2.94 10.80
C SER A 306 -15.49 -4.25 9.99
N LEU A 307 -14.57 -5.19 10.30
CA LEU A 307 -14.53 -6.50 9.69
C LEU A 307 -15.79 -7.32 10.04
N HIS A 308 -16.18 -8.20 9.12
CA HIS A 308 -17.17 -9.24 9.39
C HIS A 308 -16.65 -10.20 10.47
N TYR A 309 -17.55 -10.88 11.17
CA TYR A 309 -17.17 -11.75 12.29
C TYR A 309 -16.13 -12.81 11.88
N ASP A 310 -16.33 -13.50 10.76
CA ASP A 310 -15.41 -14.53 10.29
C ASP A 310 -14.03 -13.94 9.93
N GLN A 311 -14.01 -12.74 9.33
CA GLN A 311 -12.77 -12.00 9.08
C GLN A 311 -12.05 -11.63 10.38
N ARG A 312 -12.78 -11.24 11.44
CA ARG A 312 -12.19 -10.94 12.76
C ARG A 312 -11.56 -12.19 13.38
N VAL A 313 -12.25 -13.33 13.27
CA VAL A 313 -11.76 -14.61 13.78
C VAL A 313 -10.45 -14.99 13.09
N SER A 314 -10.45 -15.06 11.75
CA SER A 314 -9.26 -15.41 10.99
C SER A 314 -8.12 -14.41 11.21
N TYR A 315 -8.45 -13.11 11.32
CA TYR A 315 -7.45 -12.08 11.60
C TYR A 315 -6.75 -12.31 12.94
N VAL A 316 -7.51 -12.51 14.02
CA VAL A 316 -6.93 -12.72 15.36
C VAL A 316 -6.17 -14.04 15.43
N GLU A 317 -6.66 -15.10 14.81
CA GLU A 317 -5.97 -16.40 14.75
C GLU A 317 -4.59 -16.29 14.08
N GLU A 318 -4.49 -15.57 12.96
CA GLU A 318 -3.20 -15.37 12.29
C GLU A 318 -2.25 -14.50 13.14
N MET A 319 -2.77 -13.46 13.80
CA MET A 319 -1.97 -12.61 14.68
C MET A 319 -1.44 -13.39 15.90
N GLU A 320 -2.29 -14.19 16.55
CA GLU A 320 -1.88 -15.06 17.66
C GLU A 320 -0.88 -16.13 17.20
N SER A 321 -1.11 -16.73 16.03
CA SER A 321 -0.20 -17.69 15.40
C SER A 321 1.17 -17.08 15.12
N ARG A 322 1.25 -15.82 14.69
CA ARG A 322 2.53 -15.13 14.50
C ARG A 322 3.24 -14.82 15.81
N LEU A 323 2.50 -14.43 16.85
CA LEU A 323 3.09 -14.04 18.14
C LEU A 323 3.50 -15.20 19.03
N ASN A 324 2.84 -16.36 18.90
CA ASN A 324 3.10 -17.51 19.75
C ASN A 324 4.11 -18.51 19.15
N ASN A 325 4.52 -18.33 17.89
CA ASN A 325 5.43 -19.24 17.22
C ASN A 325 6.76 -18.55 16.92
N ASP A 326 7.85 -19.23 17.27
CA ASP A 326 9.19 -18.81 16.88
C ASP A 326 9.37 -18.98 15.37
N ILE A 327 9.77 -17.90 14.69
CA ILE A 327 10.09 -17.89 13.25
C ILE A 327 11.19 -18.89 12.90
N LEU A 328 12.09 -19.19 13.84
CA LEU A 328 13.18 -20.15 13.65
C LEU A 328 12.68 -21.59 13.53
N LEU A 329 11.56 -21.91 14.17
CA LEU A 329 10.91 -23.22 14.12
C LEU A 329 9.87 -23.31 13.01
N GLU A 330 9.59 -22.21 12.32
CA GLU A 330 8.57 -22.17 11.28
C GLU A 330 9.07 -22.82 9.97
N PRO A 331 8.21 -23.61 9.28
CA PRO A 331 8.51 -24.12 7.95
C PRO A 331 8.75 -22.98 6.95
N ASP A 332 9.69 -23.17 6.02
CA ASP A 332 10.04 -22.16 5.01
C ASP A 332 8.83 -21.70 4.19
N SER A 333 7.95 -22.64 3.81
CA SER A 333 6.72 -22.37 3.07
C SER A 333 5.79 -21.39 3.79
N PHE A 334 5.71 -21.45 5.13
CA PHE A 334 4.86 -20.55 5.91
C PHE A 334 5.41 -19.13 5.93
N ILE A 335 6.73 -18.98 5.97
CA ILE A 335 7.41 -17.67 5.90
C ILE A 335 7.11 -17.02 4.54
N ARG A 336 7.15 -17.79 3.45
CA ARG A 336 6.78 -17.33 2.10
C ARG A 336 5.31 -16.91 2.01
N ILE A 337 4.40 -17.72 2.56
CA ILE A 337 2.96 -17.39 2.62
C ILE A 337 2.75 -16.08 3.39
N ARG A 338 3.35 -15.94 4.59
CA ARG A 338 3.25 -14.73 5.43
C ARG A 338 3.72 -13.49 4.70
N HIS A 339 4.90 -13.56 4.09
CA HIS A 339 5.44 -12.42 3.35
C HIS A 339 4.55 -12.01 2.18
N ALA A 340 3.99 -12.96 1.43
CA ALA A 340 3.02 -12.66 0.37
C ALA A 340 1.76 -11.98 0.93
N MET A 341 1.25 -12.44 2.08
CA MET A 341 0.13 -11.79 2.78
C MET A 341 0.48 -10.35 3.22
N ASP A 342 1.69 -10.13 3.72
CA ASP A 342 2.15 -8.83 4.25
C ASP A 342 2.31 -7.77 3.15
N MET A 343 2.73 -8.20 1.96
CA MET A 343 2.74 -7.39 0.74
C MET A 343 1.37 -7.30 0.05
N LYS A 344 0.35 -8.01 0.55
CA LYS A 344 -0.97 -8.15 -0.07
C LYS A 344 -0.92 -8.73 -1.49
N ASP A 345 0.08 -9.56 -1.77
CA ASP A 345 0.21 -10.34 -3.00
C ASP A 345 -0.61 -11.64 -2.85
N TRP A 346 -1.93 -11.51 -2.95
CA TRP A 346 -2.87 -12.60 -2.65
C TRP A 346 -2.73 -13.80 -3.59
N ASP A 347 -2.36 -13.56 -4.86
CA ASP A 347 -2.19 -14.65 -5.83
C ASP A 347 -0.97 -15.51 -5.49
N ASP A 348 0.10 -14.89 -4.99
CA ASP A 348 1.24 -15.63 -4.44
C ASP A 348 0.92 -16.37 -3.17
N ALA A 349 0.20 -15.72 -2.25
CA ALA A 349 -0.16 -16.36 -1.01
C ALA A 349 -0.95 -17.66 -1.30
N VAL A 350 -1.88 -17.63 -2.26
CA VAL A 350 -2.62 -18.83 -2.71
C VAL A 350 -1.71 -19.87 -3.36
N GLU A 351 -0.77 -19.46 -4.21
CA GLU A 351 0.17 -20.40 -4.83
C GLU A 351 1.05 -21.09 -3.79
N PHE A 352 1.59 -20.34 -2.83
CA PHE A 352 2.43 -20.88 -1.77
C PHE A 352 1.62 -21.77 -0.81
N ILE A 353 0.34 -21.48 -0.57
CA ILE A 353 -0.57 -22.40 0.12
C ILE A 353 -0.67 -23.72 -0.65
N ASN A 354 -0.87 -23.67 -1.96
CA ASN A 354 -0.99 -24.89 -2.78
C ASN A 354 0.32 -25.69 -2.82
N GLN A 355 1.48 -25.02 -2.85
CA GLN A 355 2.79 -25.66 -2.71
C GLN A 355 2.93 -26.31 -1.32
N ALA A 356 2.62 -25.58 -0.24
CA ALA A 356 2.72 -26.10 1.12
C ALA A 356 1.79 -27.29 1.39
N LYS A 357 0.66 -27.41 0.68
CA LYS A 357 -0.25 -28.56 0.77
C LYS A 357 0.36 -29.87 0.28
N THR A 358 1.37 -29.81 -0.59
CA THR A 358 2.06 -31.02 -1.08
C THR A 358 3.21 -31.44 -0.17
N GLU A 359 3.57 -30.61 0.82
CA GLU A 359 4.63 -30.90 1.78
C GLU A 359 4.16 -31.89 2.87
N SER A 360 5.10 -32.70 3.38
CA SER A 360 4.84 -33.59 4.51
C SER A 360 4.83 -32.79 5.83
N LEU A 361 3.71 -32.14 6.12
CA LEU A 361 3.53 -31.34 7.33
C LEU A 361 3.00 -32.16 8.51
N SER A 362 3.49 -31.85 9.71
CA SER A 362 2.95 -32.36 10.98
C SER A 362 1.50 -31.92 11.20
N GLY A 363 0.75 -32.64 12.06
CA GLY A 363 -0.65 -32.31 12.38
C GLY A 363 -0.86 -30.84 12.79
N PRO A 364 -0.08 -30.29 13.75
CA PRO A 364 -0.16 -28.87 14.12
C PRO A 364 0.11 -27.91 12.96
N ASN A 365 1.08 -28.22 12.10
CA ASN A 365 1.38 -27.39 10.93
C ASN A 365 0.27 -27.46 9.88
N ARG A 366 -0.39 -28.60 9.68
CA ARG A 366 -1.57 -28.68 8.79
C ARG A 366 -2.71 -27.77 9.24
N VAL A 367 -2.96 -27.70 10.55
CA VAL A 367 -3.98 -26.79 11.12
C VAL A 367 -3.59 -25.32 10.89
N ARG A 368 -2.32 -24.98 11.09
CA ARG A 368 -1.80 -23.62 10.81
C ARG A 368 -1.93 -23.24 9.34
N LEU A 369 -1.58 -24.16 8.42
CA LEU A 369 -1.73 -23.94 6.99
C LEU A 369 -3.19 -23.68 6.61
N ALA A 370 -4.13 -24.45 7.18
CA ALA A 370 -5.56 -24.24 6.97
C ALA A 370 -6.04 -22.88 7.52
N SER A 371 -5.50 -22.42 8.66
CA SER A 371 -5.79 -21.09 9.21
C SER A 371 -5.28 -19.97 8.30
N MET A 372 -4.06 -20.08 7.76
CA MET A 372 -3.53 -19.13 6.77
C MET A 372 -4.37 -19.10 5.48
N GLU A 373 -4.79 -20.27 4.99
CA GLU A 373 -5.68 -20.35 3.82
C GLU A 373 -7.01 -19.63 4.10
N LEU A 374 -7.61 -19.86 5.27
CA LEU A 374 -8.85 -19.19 5.66
C LEU A 374 -8.66 -17.68 5.78
N TYR A 375 -7.55 -17.21 6.36
CA TYR A 375 -7.21 -15.79 6.43
C TYR A 375 -7.20 -15.15 5.03
N ILE A 376 -6.53 -15.78 4.06
CA ILE A 376 -6.47 -15.31 2.67
C ILE A 376 -7.87 -15.27 2.06
N GLN A 377 -8.68 -16.33 2.21
CA GLN A 377 -10.04 -16.39 1.67
C GLN A 377 -10.95 -15.28 2.24
N GLN A 378 -10.80 -14.95 3.52
CA GLN A 378 -11.65 -13.97 4.20
C GLN A 378 -11.23 -12.51 3.92
N LEU A 379 -9.93 -12.24 3.78
CA LEU A 379 -9.40 -10.88 3.68
C LEU A 379 -8.97 -10.45 2.28
N ARG A 380 -8.82 -11.38 1.34
CA ARG A 380 -8.60 -11.03 -0.07
C ARG A 380 -9.78 -10.19 -0.59
N PRO A 381 -9.54 -9.01 -1.18
CA PRO A 381 -10.59 -8.24 -1.84
C PRO A 381 -11.24 -9.08 -2.95
N ARG A 382 -12.58 -9.13 -2.99
CA ARG A 382 -13.32 -9.76 -4.09
C ARG A 382 -13.14 -8.94 -5.36
N MET A 383 -12.08 -9.22 -6.13
CA MET A 383 -11.94 -8.68 -7.47
C MET A 383 -12.88 -9.43 -8.41
N LYS A 384 -13.70 -8.70 -9.17
CA LYS A 384 -14.36 -9.27 -10.34
C LYS A 384 -13.26 -9.60 -11.34
N VAL A 385 -12.97 -10.88 -11.51
CA VAL A 385 -12.01 -11.35 -12.53
C VAL A 385 -12.69 -11.14 -13.88
N GLU A 386 -12.26 -10.14 -14.63
CA GLU A 386 -12.52 -10.07 -16.06
C GLU A 386 -11.54 -11.03 -16.74
N THR A 387 -12.06 -12.18 -17.18
CA THR A 387 -11.27 -13.19 -17.89
C THR A 387 -11.09 -12.76 -19.35
N LYS A 388 -9.87 -12.46 -19.79
CA LYS A 388 -9.51 -12.38 -21.22
C LYS A 388 -8.12 -12.99 -21.51
N LEU A 389 -8.16 -14.08 -22.28
CA LEU A 389 -7.23 -14.65 -23.28
C LEU A 389 -5.69 -14.56 -23.08
N GLN A 390 -5.06 -15.76 -23.03
CA GLN A 390 -3.66 -16.06 -22.68
C GLN A 390 -2.55 -15.57 -23.65
N ILE A 391 -2.84 -15.21 -24.91
CA ILE A 391 -1.80 -14.79 -25.87
C ILE A 391 -1.43 -13.30 -25.69
N ASP A 392 -2.37 -12.48 -25.22
CA ASP A 392 -2.16 -11.05 -24.94
C ASP A 392 -1.31 -10.84 -23.67
N GLU A 393 -1.34 -11.79 -22.73
CA GLU A 393 -0.70 -11.69 -21.42
C GLU A 393 0.84 -11.69 -21.51
N VAL A 394 1.44 -12.49 -22.39
CA VAL A 394 2.91 -12.55 -22.57
C VAL A 394 3.43 -11.25 -23.18
N THR A 395 2.77 -10.72 -24.20
CA THR A 395 3.11 -9.43 -24.82
C THR A 395 2.91 -8.30 -23.82
N THR A 396 1.81 -8.30 -23.09
CA THR A 396 1.53 -7.35 -22.01
C THR A 396 2.58 -7.41 -20.90
N ALA A 397 3.05 -8.60 -20.53
CA ALA A 397 4.11 -8.78 -19.55
C ALA A 397 5.45 -8.19 -20.04
N LYS A 398 5.83 -8.43 -21.31
CA LYS A 398 7.03 -7.81 -21.90
C LYS A 398 6.92 -6.29 -21.94
N ASN A 399 5.81 -5.77 -22.46
CA ASN A 399 5.54 -4.32 -22.49
C ASN A 399 5.53 -3.71 -21.08
N THR A 400 5.06 -4.45 -20.07
CA THR A 400 5.12 -4.03 -18.67
C THR A 400 6.57 -3.91 -18.19
N ILE A 401 7.44 -4.83 -18.56
CA ILE A 401 8.87 -4.73 -18.21
C ILE A 401 9.52 -3.56 -18.96
N ASP A 402 9.31 -3.47 -20.28
CA ASP A 402 9.87 -2.44 -21.15
C ASP A 402 9.44 -1.03 -20.74
N SER A 403 8.23 -0.86 -20.20
CA SER A 403 7.74 0.42 -19.69
C SER A 403 8.23 0.73 -18.27
N ILE A 404 8.29 -0.25 -17.37
CA ILE A 404 8.62 0.01 -15.96
C ILE A 404 10.12 0.22 -15.75
N VAL A 405 10.98 -0.53 -16.44
CA VAL A 405 12.43 -0.44 -16.21
C VAL A 405 12.94 1.00 -16.40
N PRO A 406 12.60 1.71 -17.50
CA PRO A 406 12.99 3.11 -17.68
C PRO A 406 12.44 4.06 -16.61
N GLU A 407 11.33 3.73 -15.95
CA GLU A 407 10.76 4.54 -14.87
C GLU A 407 11.47 4.36 -13.51
N LEU A 408 12.33 3.34 -13.37
CA LEU A 408 13.15 3.15 -12.18
C LEU A 408 14.29 4.17 -12.16
N ASP A 409 14.80 4.49 -10.98
CA ASP A 409 16.01 5.30 -10.84
C ASP A 409 17.18 4.66 -11.58
N SER A 410 17.89 5.46 -12.38
CA SER A 410 19.03 5.05 -13.21
C SER A 410 20.07 4.24 -12.44
N SER A 411 20.25 4.50 -11.14
CA SER A 411 21.19 3.79 -10.27
C SER A 411 20.85 2.31 -10.04
N VAL A 412 19.57 1.91 -10.16
CA VAL A 412 19.13 0.52 -9.94
C VAL A 412 18.69 -0.20 -11.20
N GLN A 413 18.49 0.52 -12.31
CA GLN A 413 18.13 -0.06 -13.61
C GLN A 413 19.09 -1.20 -14.04
N PRO A 414 20.44 -1.07 -13.95
CA PRO A 414 21.35 -2.12 -14.40
C PRO A 414 21.18 -3.43 -13.63
N MET A 415 21.06 -3.36 -12.29
CA MET A 415 20.80 -4.52 -11.43
C MET A 415 19.46 -5.16 -11.81
N VAL A 416 18.39 -4.37 -11.88
CA VAL A 416 17.05 -4.90 -12.17
C VAL A 416 17.04 -5.58 -13.55
N MET A 417 17.65 -4.97 -14.57
CA MET A 417 17.76 -5.57 -15.89
C MET A 417 18.58 -6.86 -15.90
N ALA A 418 19.66 -6.94 -15.14
CA ALA A 418 20.44 -8.16 -15.00
C ALA A 418 19.61 -9.30 -14.36
N LEU A 419 18.82 -9.00 -13.31
CA LEU A 419 17.92 -9.97 -12.69
C LEU A 419 16.80 -10.41 -13.65
N LEU A 420 16.23 -9.49 -14.42
CA LEU A 420 15.15 -9.77 -15.39
C LEU A 420 15.59 -10.68 -16.54
N LYS A 421 16.83 -10.51 -17.01
CA LYS A 421 17.44 -11.35 -18.07
C LYS A 421 17.94 -12.70 -17.56
N GLY A 422 18.07 -12.86 -16.25
CA GLY A 422 18.54 -14.09 -15.63
C GLY A 422 17.55 -15.26 -15.78
N PRO A 423 18.02 -16.52 -15.77
CA PRO A 423 17.16 -17.70 -15.88
C PRO A 423 16.17 -17.85 -14.72
N ASN A 424 16.46 -17.20 -13.60
CA ASN A 424 15.64 -17.23 -12.38
C ASN A 424 14.96 -15.88 -12.10
N ALA A 425 14.61 -15.12 -13.14
CA ALA A 425 14.08 -13.75 -13.03
C ALA A 425 12.93 -13.62 -12.03
N ASN A 426 11.92 -14.51 -12.08
CA ASN A 426 10.78 -14.45 -11.17
C ASN A 426 11.16 -14.62 -9.70
N ARG A 427 12.05 -15.57 -9.38
CA ARG A 427 12.58 -15.77 -8.01
C ARG A 427 13.39 -14.55 -7.59
N SER A 428 14.32 -14.14 -8.43
CA SER A 428 15.27 -13.06 -8.12
C SER A 428 14.55 -11.73 -7.87
N MET A 429 13.55 -11.40 -8.70
CA MET A 429 12.71 -10.21 -8.50
C MET A 429 11.86 -10.31 -7.23
N HIS A 430 11.37 -11.51 -6.87
CA HIS A 430 10.67 -11.71 -5.61
C HIS A 430 11.58 -11.50 -4.40
N GLN A 431 12.81 -12.01 -4.43
CA GLN A 431 13.80 -11.82 -3.37
C GLN A 431 14.22 -10.35 -3.23
N LEU A 432 14.45 -9.65 -4.36
CA LEU A 432 14.73 -8.20 -4.35
C LEU A 432 13.60 -7.44 -3.67
N ARG A 433 12.36 -7.69 -4.10
CA ARG A 433 11.16 -7.07 -3.53
C ARG A 433 11.05 -7.33 -2.03
N TRP A 434 11.41 -8.54 -1.58
CA TRP A 434 11.32 -8.93 -0.17
C TRP A 434 12.20 -8.05 0.72
N VAL A 435 13.51 -8.01 0.45
CA VAL A 435 14.46 -7.25 1.27
C VAL A 435 14.23 -5.74 1.18
N TRP A 436 13.59 -5.28 0.10
CA TRP A 436 13.15 -3.90 -0.09
C TRP A 436 11.91 -3.56 0.75
N TYR A 437 10.90 -4.44 0.74
CA TYR A 437 9.70 -4.32 1.57
C TYR A 437 10.06 -4.29 3.05
N ASN A 438 10.98 -5.15 3.47
CA ASN A 438 11.44 -5.23 4.85
C ASN A 438 12.02 -3.90 5.35
N ASN A 439 12.84 -3.21 4.54
CA ASN A 439 13.36 -1.90 4.92
C ASN A 439 12.22 -0.89 5.14
N LEU A 440 11.27 -0.79 4.18
CA LEU A 440 10.10 0.07 4.30
C LEU A 440 9.28 -0.24 5.54
N TRP A 441 9.05 -1.52 5.83
CA TRP A 441 8.32 -1.94 7.01
C TRP A 441 9.05 -1.56 8.31
N CYS A 442 10.37 -1.74 8.37
CA CYS A 442 11.18 -1.34 9.53
C CYS A 442 11.13 0.19 9.75
N ARG A 443 11.21 0.99 8.68
CA ARG A 443 11.14 2.46 8.76
C ARG A 443 9.79 2.97 9.25
N ALA A 444 8.70 2.46 8.68
CA ALA A 444 7.34 2.82 9.08
C ALA A 444 7.00 2.50 10.54
N ARG A 445 7.84 1.70 11.22
CA ARG A 445 7.69 1.30 12.63
C ARG A 445 8.76 1.87 13.57
N GLY A 446 9.69 2.66 13.05
CA GLY A 446 10.76 3.29 13.83
C GLY A 446 11.92 2.34 14.19
N TYR A 447 11.97 1.14 13.63
CA TYR A 447 13.06 0.18 13.85
C TYR A 447 14.31 0.52 13.04
N LEU A 448 14.13 1.32 11.98
CA LEU A 448 15.18 1.83 11.13
C LEU A 448 14.86 3.31 10.84
N ASP A 449 15.84 4.19 11.02
CA ASP A 449 15.73 5.62 10.74
C ASP A 449 16.94 6.07 9.92
N ASP A 450 16.88 7.30 9.39
CA ASP A 450 17.94 7.83 8.52
C ASP A 450 19.28 7.98 9.26
N ASP A 451 19.28 8.18 10.57
CA ASP A 451 20.51 8.30 11.36
C ASP A 451 21.18 6.94 11.58
N ARG A 452 20.39 5.89 11.89
CA ARG A 452 20.87 4.50 11.96
C ARG A 452 21.39 4.04 10.60
N LEU A 453 20.69 4.37 9.51
CA LEU A 453 21.14 4.08 8.15
C LEU A 453 22.45 4.79 7.81
N ARG A 454 22.56 6.08 8.14
CA ARG A 454 23.78 6.86 7.90
C ARG A 454 24.96 6.34 8.70
N LYS A 455 24.75 5.98 9.98
CA LYS A 455 25.77 5.36 10.83
C LYS A 455 26.21 4.00 10.28
N GLY A 456 25.26 3.16 9.87
CA GLY A 456 25.54 1.86 9.27
C GLY A 456 26.33 1.96 7.96
N ALA A 457 26.07 2.98 7.15
CA ALA A 457 26.84 3.28 5.94
C ALA A 457 28.11 4.14 6.20
N GLY A 458 28.43 4.43 7.46
CA GLY A 458 29.55 5.28 7.88
C GLY A 458 30.89 4.54 7.95
N ASP A 459 31.98 5.30 8.07
CA ASP A 459 33.34 4.76 7.97
C ASP A 459 33.70 3.77 9.10
N ASP A 460 33.18 3.98 10.31
CA ASP A 460 33.38 3.05 11.43
C ASP A 460 32.83 1.65 11.11
N CYS A 461 31.63 1.58 10.52
CA CYS A 461 31.00 0.32 10.12
C CYS A 461 31.71 -0.32 8.91
N LYS A 462 32.23 0.49 7.98
CA LYS A 462 33.05 0.02 6.85
C LYS A 462 34.34 -0.63 7.35
N GLU A 463 35.09 0.05 8.22
CA GLU A 463 36.34 -0.48 8.77
C GLU A 463 36.10 -1.74 9.61
N LEU A 464 35.00 -1.78 10.37
CA LEU A 464 34.62 -2.98 11.11
C LEU A 464 34.26 -4.15 10.18
N THR A 465 33.54 -3.89 9.08
CA THR A 465 33.21 -4.89 8.04
C THR A 465 34.49 -5.48 7.45
N LYS A 466 35.42 -4.63 7.01
CA LYS A 466 36.72 -5.05 6.47
C LYS A 466 37.53 -5.85 7.47
N TYR A 467 37.61 -5.36 8.71
CA TYR A 467 38.33 -6.02 9.79
C TYR A 467 37.77 -7.43 9.99
N ARG A 468 36.46 -7.57 10.23
CA ARG A 468 35.82 -8.87 10.49
C ARG A 468 36.05 -9.84 9.36
N ALA A 469 35.91 -9.38 8.13
CA ALA A 469 36.06 -10.24 6.98
C ALA A 469 37.50 -10.72 6.76
N LYS A 470 38.49 -9.82 6.94
CA LYS A 470 39.92 -10.19 6.89
C LYS A 470 40.28 -11.25 7.94
N HIS A 471 39.58 -11.27 9.06
CA HIS A 471 39.79 -12.23 10.16
C HIS A 471 38.82 -13.43 10.11
N GLY A 472 37.98 -13.55 9.07
CA GLY A 472 37.03 -14.65 8.92
C GLY A 472 35.88 -14.66 9.93
N GLU A 473 35.63 -13.55 10.62
CA GLU A 473 34.55 -13.36 11.60
C GLU A 473 33.19 -13.14 10.91
N ASP A 474 32.08 -13.17 11.66
CA ASP A 474 30.78 -12.73 11.15
C ASP A 474 30.80 -11.22 10.90
N ILE A 475 30.32 -10.77 9.72
CA ILE A 475 30.31 -9.35 9.34
C ILE A 475 29.44 -8.51 10.30
N GLY A 476 28.45 -9.15 10.93
CA GLY A 476 27.58 -8.54 11.92
C GLY A 476 26.23 -8.12 11.35
N ARG A 477 25.54 -7.20 12.04
CA ARG A 477 24.18 -6.80 11.65
C ARG A 477 24.14 -5.71 10.57
N ASP A 478 25.27 -5.06 10.30
CA ASP A 478 25.40 -3.99 9.31
C ASP A 478 26.51 -4.39 8.33
N ASP A 479 26.10 -4.89 7.17
CA ASP A 479 26.97 -5.34 6.08
C ASP A 479 27.20 -4.16 5.14
N VAL A 480 28.41 -3.58 5.13
CA VAL A 480 28.70 -2.41 4.26
C VAL A 480 29.36 -2.84 2.95
N LEU A 481 28.63 -2.64 1.85
CA LEU A 481 29.04 -2.95 0.49
C LEU A 481 29.33 -1.64 -0.27
N ASP A 482 30.61 -1.32 -0.44
CA ASP A 482 31.18 -0.20 -1.20
C ASP A 482 32.30 -0.68 -2.15
N TYR A 483 32.97 0.23 -2.86
CA TYR A 483 34.02 -0.12 -3.82
C TYR A 483 35.25 -0.79 -3.19
N GLU A 484 35.53 -0.56 -1.90
CA GLU A 484 36.65 -1.18 -1.17
C GLU A 484 36.26 -2.54 -0.59
N THR A 485 34.96 -2.76 -0.43
CA THR A 485 34.40 -3.96 0.20
C THR A 485 33.67 -4.89 -0.77
N ALA A 486 33.51 -4.49 -2.04
CA ALA A 486 32.80 -5.24 -3.09
C ALA A 486 33.44 -6.61 -3.39
N ASP A 487 34.76 -6.72 -3.36
CA ASP A 487 35.46 -7.90 -3.90
C ASP A 487 35.44 -9.14 -2.99
N GLN A 488 34.79 -9.09 -1.82
CA GLN A 488 34.99 -10.09 -0.75
C GLN A 488 33.72 -10.68 -0.11
N GLN A 489 32.59 -10.79 -0.83
CA GLN A 489 31.42 -11.56 -0.37
C GLN A 489 30.91 -11.18 1.05
N TYR A 490 30.88 -9.90 1.42
CA TYR A 490 30.49 -9.48 2.77
C TYR A 490 28.97 -9.48 2.99
N PHE A 491 28.35 -10.61 2.70
CA PHE A 491 27.04 -10.92 3.25
C PHE A 491 27.26 -11.72 4.52
N ARG A 492 26.54 -11.33 5.57
CA ARG A 492 26.53 -12.04 6.84
C ARG A 492 26.31 -13.55 6.65
N LYS A 493 27.09 -14.37 7.36
CA LYS A 493 27.04 -15.82 7.17
C LYS A 493 25.66 -16.36 7.51
N LYS A 494 25.23 -17.37 6.76
CA LYS A 494 23.90 -17.97 6.84
C LYS A 494 23.47 -18.36 8.25
N GLU A 495 24.38 -18.93 9.03
CA GLU A 495 24.16 -19.35 10.42
C GLU A 495 23.81 -18.20 11.37
N PHE A 496 24.09 -16.95 10.99
CA PHE A 496 23.72 -15.76 11.76
C PHE A 496 22.57 -14.98 11.12
N SER A 497 22.53 -14.89 9.78
CA SER A 497 21.53 -14.11 9.04
C SER A 497 20.14 -14.73 9.02
N ASN A 498 20.00 -16.03 9.29
CA ASN A 498 18.69 -16.68 9.51
C ASN A 498 18.14 -16.50 10.93
N HIS A 499 18.93 -15.96 11.87
CA HIS A 499 18.55 -15.79 13.28
C HIS A 499 18.30 -14.34 13.70
N SER A 500 18.75 -13.35 12.92
CA SER A 500 18.65 -11.95 13.34
C SER A 500 18.74 -10.97 12.18
N ALA A 501 18.14 -9.80 12.39
CA ALA A 501 18.11 -8.71 11.41
C ALA A 501 19.51 -8.38 10.86
N THR A 502 19.58 -8.21 9.54
CA THR A 502 20.81 -7.88 8.81
C THR A 502 20.49 -6.73 7.84
N ASN A 503 21.21 -5.62 7.97
CA ASN A 503 21.13 -4.45 7.11
C ASN A 503 22.25 -4.48 6.08
N MET A 504 21.90 -4.65 4.81
CA MET A 504 22.86 -4.63 3.70
C MET A 504 22.94 -3.20 3.16
N HIS A 505 23.96 -2.45 3.57
CA HIS A 505 24.22 -1.08 3.12
C HIS A 505 24.90 -1.12 1.76
N ILE A 506 24.20 -0.65 0.72
CA ILE A 506 24.59 -0.83 -0.68
C ILE A 506 24.90 0.54 -1.29
N ASN A 507 26.16 0.79 -1.64
CA ASN A 507 26.53 2.02 -2.36
C ASN A 507 26.13 1.92 -3.83
N LEU A 508 25.09 2.67 -4.20
CA LEU A 508 24.52 2.69 -5.55
C LEU A 508 25.47 3.27 -6.61
N LYS A 509 26.51 4.03 -6.21
CA LYS A 509 27.51 4.56 -7.14
C LYS A 509 28.57 3.54 -7.55
N SER A 510 28.69 2.42 -6.82
CA SER A 510 29.70 1.40 -7.10
C SER A 510 29.13 0.29 -7.98
N GLY A 511 29.58 0.23 -9.23
CA GLY A 511 29.17 -0.82 -10.17
C GLY A 511 29.53 -2.24 -9.69
N GLY A 512 30.67 -2.39 -8.99
CA GLY A 512 31.10 -3.66 -8.40
C GLY A 512 30.17 -4.15 -7.30
N VAL A 513 29.79 -3.25 -6.39
CA VAL A 513 28.80 -3.53 -5.32
C VAL A 513 27.47 -3.97 -5.89
N MET A 514 26.97 -3.21 -6.87
CA MET A 514 25.69 -3.52 -7.50
C MET A 514 25.73 -4.87 -8.20
N ALA A 515 26.85 -5.23 -8.83
CA ALA A 515 27.03 -6.54 -9.45
C ALA A 515 27.02 -7.68 -8.41
N GLU A 516 27.68 -7.53 -7.26
CA GLU A 516 27.68 -8.54 -6.21
C GLU A 516 26.32 -8.69 -5.52
N PHE A 517 25.64 -7.58 -5.24
CA PHE A 517 24.28 -7.64 -4.71
C PHE A 517 23.33 -8.28 -5.72
N THR A 518 23.48 -7.97 -7.03
CA THR A 518 22.74 -8.67 -8.10
C THR A 518 22.99 -10.18 -8.07
N LYS A 519 24.25 -10.62 -7.89
CA LYS A 519 24.59 -12.05 -7.78
C LYS A 519 23.96 -12.68 -6.54
N TRP A 520 24.00 -11.99 -5.40
CA TRP A 520 23.40 -12.47 -4.15
C TRP A 520 21.88 -12.65 -4.28
N VAL A 521 21.18 -11.64 -4.79
CA VAL A 521 19.73 -11.68 -5.06
C VAL A 521 19.38 -12.69 -6.17
N GLY A 522 20.27 -12.94 -7.12
CA GLY A 522 20.06 -13.92 -8.20
C GLY A 522 20.14 -15.38 -7.73
N ARG A 523 20.91 -15.65 -6.68
CA ARG A 523 21.00 -16.98 -6.03
C ARG A 523 19.78 -17.24 -5.17
N GLU A 524 19.41 -18.50 -5.01
CA GLU A 524 18.31 -18.87 -4.13
C GLU A 524 18.70 -18.65 -2.67
N GLN A 525 17.92 -17.82 -1.99
CA GLN A 525 18.10 -17.52 -0.57
C GLN A 525 17.06 -18.29 0.25
N GLU A 526 17.43 -18.72 1.46
CA GLU A 526 16.43 -19.24 2.39
C GLU A 526 15.47 -18.14 2.82
N SER A 527 14.20 -18.49 3.02
CA SER A 527 13.18 -17.50 3.38
C SER A 527 13.47 -16.84 4.73
N LYS A 528 14.19 -17.51 5.63
CA LYS A 528 14.65 -16.93 6.91
C LYS A 528 15.71 -15.86 6.74
N VAL A 529 16.64 -16.04 5.79
CA VAL A 529 17.64 -15.02 5.46
C VAL A 529 16.94 -13.79 4.87
N LEU A 530 15.99 -14.00 3.94
CA LEU A 530 15.20 -12.92 3.36
C LEU A 530 14.31 -12.24 4.40
N TYR A 531 13.71 -13.01 5.31
CA TYR A 531 12.89 -12.49 6.41
C TYR A 531 13.67 -11.46 7.22
N TRP A 532 14.91 -11.77 7.60
CA TRP A 532 15.74 -10.87 8.41
C TRP A 532 16.53 -9.82 7.62
N GLY A 533 16.67 -9.98 6.30
CA GLY A 533 17.44 -9.08 5.45
C GLY A 533 16.73 -7.77 5.10
N ASN A 534 17.45 -6.66 5.22
CA ASN A 534 17.06 -5.33 4.76
C ASN A 534 18.02 -4.86 3.67
N CYS A 535 17.49 -4.41 2.54
CA CYS A 535 18.27 -3.67 1.54
C CYS A 535 18.33 -2.18 1.96
N CYS A 536 19.52 -1.64 2.20
CA CYS A 536 19.76 -0.27 2.68
C CYS A 536 20.55 0.52 1.63
N PRO A 537 19.91 0.97 0.54
CA PRO A 537 20.60 1.69 -0.53
C PRO A 537 21.04 3.08 -0.08
N HIS A 538 22.25 3.47 -0.47
CA HIS A 538 22.82 4.78 -0.19
C HIS A 538 23.72 5.26 -1.34
N GLU A 539 24.06 6.55 -1.34
CA GLU A 539 25.08 7.13 -2.22
C GLU A 539 26.10 7.82 -1.33
N ASP A 540 27.33 7.32 -1.32
CA ASP A 540 28.45 7.88 -0.53
C ASP A 540 28.10 8.11 0.95
N GLY A 541 27.47 7.11 1.59
CA GLY A 541 27.03 7.18 2.98
C GLY A 541 25.71 7.92 3.21
N HIS A 542 25.10 8.53 2.19
CA HIS A 542 23.79 9.18 2.29
C HIS A 542 22.66 8.19 1.94
N PRO A 543 21.83 7.77 2.92
CA PRO A 543 20.76 6.81 2.67
C PRO A 543 19.69 7.37 1.72
N LYS A 544 19.12 6.51 0.87
CA LYS A 544 17.94 6.90 0.08
C LYS A 544 16.71 7.09 1.00
N PRO A 545 15.88 8.12 0.75
CA PRO A 545 14.73 8.40 1.61
C PRO A 545 13.61 7.35 1.43
N GLU A 546 12.70 7.28 2.40
CA GLU A 546 11.57 6.33 2.40
C GLU A 546 10.69 6.49 1.16
N SER A 547 10.48 7.74 0.71
CA SER A 547 9.74 8.06 -0.51
C SER A 547 10.36 7.43 -1.76
N TRP A 548 11.70 7.42 -1.85
CA TRP A 548 12.40 6.79 -2.97
C TRP A 548 12.12 5.29 -2.98
N MET A 549 12.21 4.60 -1.86
CA MET A 549 11.89 3.17 -1.81
C MET A 549 10.41 2.88 -2.08
N SER A 550 9.51 3.71 -1.55
CA SER A 550 8.05 3.59 -1.73
C SER A 550 7.65 3.74 -3.19
N TYR A 551 8.34 4.61 -3.94
CA TYR A 551 8.17 4.79 -5.37
C TYR A 551 8.57 3.54 -6.18
N HIS A 552 9.59 2.80 -5.74
CA HIS A 552 10.13 1.63 -6.46
C HIS A 552 9.41 0.32 -6.13
N LEU A 553 8.97 0.10 -4.89
CA LEU A 553 8.39 -1.19 -4.47
C LEU A 553 7.17 -1.65 -5.33
N PRO A 554 6.21 -0.78 -5.70
CA PRO A 554 5.11 -1.15 -6.60
C PRO A 554 5.59 -1.54 -8.00
N LYS A 555 6.65 -0.90 -8.51
CA LYS A 555 7.26 -1.23 -9.80
C LYS A 555 7.92 -2.60 -9.76
N LEU A 556 8.72 -2.88 -8.73
CA LEU A 556 9.30 -4.20 -8.50
C LEU A 556 8.23 -5.30 -8.40
N THR A 557 7.10 -4.99 -7.75
CA THR A 557 5.93 -5.89 -7.67
C THR A 557 5.35 -6.21 -9.05
N ARG A 558 5.16 -5.20 -9.90
CA ARG A 558 4.66 -5.38 -11.28
C ARG A 558 5.67 -6.13 -12.16
N LEU A 559 6.96 -5.83 -12.06
CA LEU A 559 8.02 -6.57 -12.77
C LEU A 559 8.05 -8.05 -12.37
N ARG A 560 7.90 -8.32 -11.07
CA ARG A 560 7.81 -9.68 -10.55
C ARG A 560 6.56 -10.42 -11.06
N ALA A 561 5.41 -9.73 -11.16
CA ALA A 561 4.21 -10.31 -11.76
C ALA A 561 4.39 -10.61 -13.25
N ALA A 562 5.01 -9.69 -14.01
CA ALA A 562 5.31 -9.89 -15.42
C ALA A 562 6.26 -11.08 -15.65
N THR A 563 7.34 -11.18 -14.87
CA THR A 563 8.25 -12.35 -14.94
C THR A 563 7.59 -13.67 -14.56
N LYS A 564 6.53 -13.65 -13.73
CA LYS A 564 5.72 -14.83 -13.43
C LYS A 564 4.96 -15.32 -14.65
N VAL A 565 4.31 -14.40 -15.38
CA VAL A 565 3.61 -14.70 -16.63
C VAL A 565 4.58 -15.31 -17.64
N LEU A 566 5.76 -14.70 -17.80
CA LEU A 566 6.79 -15.23 -18.69
C LEU A 566 7.27 -16.63 -18.28
N LYS A 567 7.56 -16.85 -16.99
CA LYS A 567 7.96 -18.15 -16.45
C LYS A 567 6.90 -19.23 -16.72
N ASN A 568 5.63 -18.92 -16.46
CA ASN A 568 4.52 -19.85 -16.68
C ASN A 568 4.32 -20.18 -18.18
N ALA A 569 4.64 -19.24 -19.06
CA ALA A 569 4.67 -19.44 -20.51
C ALA A 569 5.96 -20.12 -21.01
N GLY A 570 6.88 -20.48 -20.12
CA GLY A 570 8.16 -21.08 -20.49
C GLY A 570 9.10 -20.12 -21.23
N MET A 571 9.00 -18.81 -20.98
CA MET A 571 9.77 -17.76 -21.65
C MET A 571 10.65 -16.97 -20.67
N LEU A 572 11.74 -16.39 -21.18
CA LEU A 572 12.57 -15.41 -20.48
C LEU A 572 12.43 -14.02 -21.10
N TYR A 573 12.79 -13.00 -20.32
CA TYR A 573 12.92 -11.63 -20.80
C TYR A 573 14.32 -11.42 -21.38
N ASN A 574 14.61 -12.04 -22.53
CA ASN A 574 15.91 -11.97 -23.22
C ASN A 574 15.72 -11.44 -24.65
N GLY A 575 15.52 -10.12 -24.81
CA GLY A 575 15.28 -9.55 -26.15
C GLY A 575 14.16 -10.30 -26.90
N PRO A 576 14.12 -10.32 -28.24
CA PRO A 576 13.01 -10.93 -28.96
C PRO A 576 13.01 -12.47 -28.84
N GLY A 577 12.25 -12.98 -27.87
CA GLY A 577 11.41 -14.18 -28.03
C GLY A 577 12.08 -15.56 -28.03
N MET A 578 12.97 -15.86 -27.08
CA MET A 578 13.51 -17.22 -26.92
C MET A 578 12.72 -18.07 -25.90
N PRO A 579 12.23 -19.28 -26.26
CA PRO A 579 11.68 -20.25 -25.33
C PRO A 579 12.77 -20.82 -24.41
N LEU A 580 12.42 -21.22 -23.18
CA LEU A 580 13.36 -21.85 -22.22
C LEU A 580 14.02 -23.12 -22.79
N SER A 581 13.39 -23.81 -23.74
CA SER A 581 13.95 -25.00 -24.40
C SER A 581 15.18 -24.73 -25.27
N SER A 582 15.54 -23.46 -25.51
CA SER A 582 16.70 -23.06 -26.31
C SER A 582 17.98 -22.85 -25.50
N LEU A 583 17.95 -23.08 -24.17
CA LEU A 583 19.07 -22.82 -23.24
C LEU A 583 19.68 -24.09 -22.63
N ASN A 584 19.56 -25.25 -23.30
CA ASN A 584 20.31 -26.46 -22.92
C ASN A 584 21.73 -26.44 -23.46
#